data_AF-A0A396HCS6-F1
#
_entry.id   AF-A0A396HCS6-F1
#
_cell.length_a   1.000
_cell.length_b   1.000
_cell.length_c   1.000
_cell.angle_alpha   90.00
_cell.angle_beta   90.00
_cell.angle_gamma   90.00
#
_symmetry.space_group_name_H-M   'P 1'
#
loop_
_entity.id
_entity.type
_entity.pdbx_description
1 polymer ?
#
loop_
_entity_poly.entity_id
_entity_poly.type
_entity_poly.pdbx_seq_one_letter_code
_entity_poly.pdbx_strand_id
1 'polypeptide(L)' 'MCVPFTGCQARTRSIGYNIVDEWRPWLSNGQIVGYTQGYGHNVTFLTIKGAGHTVP' A
#
# COMPACT_ATOMS: atom_id res chain seq x y z
N MET A 1 -16.93 -7.45 -1.55
CA MET A 1 -15.47 -7.32 -1.45
C MET A 1 -14.86 -8.71 -1.38
N CYS A 2 -14.10 -9.16 -2.38
CA CYS A 2 -13.54 -10.52 -2.41
C CYS A 2 -12.21 -10.64 -1.66
N VAL A 3 -11.30 -9.67 -1.84
CA VAL A 3 -10.00 -9.61 -1.17
C VAL A 3 -9.74 -8.17 -0.69
N PRO A 4 -9.95 -7.86 0.59
CA PRO A 4 -9.66 -6.53 1.14
C PRO A 4 -8.16 -6.29 1.26
N PHE A 5 -7.70 -5.06 0.97
CA PHE A 5 -6.27 -4.71 1.04
C PHE A 5 -5.69 -4.83 2.46
N THR A 6 -6.53 -4.73 3.50
CA THR A 6 -6.11 -4.84 4.92
C THR A 6 -5.46 -6.19 5.22
N GLY A 7 -5.94 -7.27 4.59
CA GLY A 7 -5.32 -8.60 4.69
C GLY A 7 -3.92 -8.63 4.07
N CYS A 8 -3.77 -8.09 2.85
CA CYS A 8 -2.48 -7.95 2.19
C CYS A 8 -1.51 -7.05 2.98
N GLN A 9 -2.02 -6.00 3.61
CA GLN A 9 -1.23 -5.11 4.46
C GLN A 9 -0.73 -5.83 5.71
N ALA A 10 -1.59 -6.56 6.42
CA ALA A 10 -1.21 -7.35 7.58
C ALA A 10 -0.18 -8.43 7.21
N ARG A 11 -0.39 -9.12 6.08
CA ARG A 11 0.57 -10.09 5.53
C ARG A 11 1.93 -9.44 5.26
N THR A 12 1.95 -8.27 4.62
CA THR A 12 3.21 -7.55 4.32
C THR A 12 3.94 -7.16 5.60
N ARG A 13 3.23 -6.66 6.61
CA ARG A 13 3.82 -6.33 7.93
C ARG A 13 4.39 -7.56 8.64
N SER A 14 3.76 -8.73 8.49
CA SER A 14 4.22 -9.97 9.11
C SER A 14 5.57 -10.48 8.58
N ILE A 15 6.06 -9.95 7.44
CA ILE A 15 7.39 -10.27 6.90
C ILE A 15 8.51 -9.75 7.83
N GLY A 16 8.25 -8.68 8.59
CA GLY A 16 9.20 -8.17 9.58
C GLY A 16 10.35 -7.32 9.01
N TYR A 17 10.25 -6.84 7.77
CA TYR A 17 11.22 -5.89 7.22
C TYR A 17 11.09 -4.52 7.89
N ASN A 18 12.23 -3.84 8.05
CA ASN A 18 12.26 -2.50 8.62
C ASN A 18 11.51 -1.51 7.71
N ILE A 19 10.80 -0.55 8.32
CA ILE A 19 10.13 0.52 7.59
C ILE A 19 11.18 1.55 7.19
N VAL A 20 11.30 1.82 5.89
CA VAL A 20 12.27 2.80 5.35
C VAL A 20 11.59 4.05 4.79
N ASP A 21 10.30 3.95 4.43
CA ASP A 21 9.43 5.08 4.09
C ASP A 21 8.12 4.90 4.85
N GLU A 22 7.79 5.87 5.69
CA GLU A 22 6.62 5.79 6.57
C GLU A 22 5.31 5.75 5.78
N TRP A 23 4.25 5.33 6.47
CA TRP A 23 2.92 5.30 5.87
C TRP A 23 2.44 6.71 5.52
N ARG A 24 2.32 7.00 4.22
CA ARG A 24 1.98 8.34 3.74
C ARG A 24 1.06 8.31 2.52
N PRO A 25 0.28 9.36 2.27
CA PRO A 25 -0.47 9.47 1.02
C PRO A 25 0.48 9.58 -0.18
N TRP A 26 0.04 9.09 -1.33
CA TRP A 26 0.65 9.41 -2.61
C TRP A 26 -0.34 10.15 -3.49
N LEU A 27 0.20 11.13 -4.22
CA LEU A 27 -0.59 12.06 -5.01
C LEU A 27 -0.40 11.81 -6.50
N SER A 28 -1.48 11.98 -7.25
CA SER A 28 -1.48 12.07 -8.70
C SER A 28 -2.39 13.22 -9.09
N ASN A 29 -1.93 14.12 -9.97
CA ASN A 29 -2.66 15.32 -10.39
C ASN A 29 -3.21 16.16 -9.21
N GLY A 30 -2.41 16.30 -8.13
CA GLY A 30 -2.81 17.05 -6.93
C GLY A 30 -3.85 16.36 -6.04
N GLN A 31 -4.25 15.12 -6.34
CA GLN A 31 -5.23 14.37 -5.57
C GLN A 31 -4.58 13.19 -4.84
N ILE A 32 -5.04 12.91 -3.61
CA ILE A 32 -4.66 11.70 -2.89
C ILE A 32 -5.36 10.52 -3.57
N VAL A 33 -4.56 9.69 -4.24
CA VAL A 33 -5.02 8.50 -4.97
C VAL A 33 -4.73 7.22 -4.21
N GLY A 34 -4.14 7.30 -3.03
CA GLY A 34 -4.00 6.19 -2.09
C GLY A 34 -2.89 6.44 -1.08
N TYR A 35 -2.40 5.36 -0.49
CA TYR A 35 -1.31 5.36 0.50
C TYR A 35 -0.21 4.38 0.13
N THR A 36 1.01 4.71 0.52
CA THR A 36 2.20 3.90 0.31
C THR A 36 2.99 3.74 1.60
N GLN A 37 3.70 2.63 1.74
CA GLN A 37 4.69 2.40 2.79
C GLN A 37 5.84 1.56 2.22
N GLY A 38 7.06 2.06 2.42
CA GLY A 38 8.29 1.41 1.98
C GLY A 38 8.90 0.57 3.09
N TYR A 39 9.33 -0.63 2.73
CA TYR A 39 10.05 -1.55 3.59
C TYR A 39 11.47 -1.78 3.02
N GLY A 40 12.36 -2.29 3.87
CA GLY A 40 13.65 -2.81 3.43
C GLY A 40 13.51 -3.87 2.33
N HIS A 41 14.63 -4.23 1.70
CA HIS A 41 14.66 -5.15 0.55
C HIS A 41 13.87 -4.68 -0.67
N ASN A 42 13.74 -3.34 -0.84
CA ASN A 42 13.05 -2.71 -1.97
C ASN A 42 11.58 -3.13 -2.13
N VAL A 43 10.90 -3.45 -1.02
CA VAL A 43 9.48 -3.80 -1.02
C VAL A 43 8.65 -2.55 -0.75
N THR A 44 7.63 -2.30 -1.57
CA THR A 44 6.67 -1.21 -1.38
C THR A 44 5.25 -1.75 -1.34
N PHE A 45 4.51 -1.39 -0.31
CA PHE A 45 3.07 -1.65 -0.23
C PHE A 45 2.31 -0.38 -0.62
N LEU A 46 1.34 -0.50 -1.53
CA LEU A 46 0.56 0.63 -2.02
C LEU A 46 -0.93 0.28 -2.13
N THR A 47 -1.78 1.26 -1.88
CA THR A 47 -3.22 1.20 -2.10
C THR A 47 -3.63 2.18 -3.18
N ILE A 48 -4.75 1.90 -3.85
CA ILE A 48 -5.39 2.80 -4.80
C ILE A 48 -6.81 3.10 -4.30
N LYS A 49 -7.05 4.35 -3.94
CA LYS A 49 -8.30 4.85 -3.40
C LYS A 49 -9.41 4.70 -4.45
N GLY A 50 -10.53 4.10 -4.05
CA GLY A 50 -11.71 3.91 -4.89
C GLY A 50 -11.61 2.74 -5.89
N ALA A 51 -10.48 2.05 -5.93
CA ALA A 51 -10.29 0.91 -6.82
C ALA A 51 -10.72 -0.41 -6.17
N GLY A 52 -11.21 -1.34 -7.00
CA GLY A 52 -11.67 -2.67 -6.59
C GLY A 52 -10.58 -3.74 -6.73
N HIS A 53 -11.01 -4.99 -6.92
CA HIS A 53 -10.10 -6.11 -7.14
C HIS A 53 -9.38 -6.04 -8.51
N THR A 54 -10.07 -5.50 -9.52
CA THR A 54 -9.58 -5.40 -10.90
C THR A 54 -9.01 -4.01 -11.18
N VAL A 55 -7.98 -3.64 -10.45
CA VAL A 55 -7.12 -2.51 -10.85
C VAL A 55 -6.32 -2.95 -12.07
N PRO A 56 -6.21 -2.14 -13.14
CA PRO A 56 -5.38 -2.45 -14.31
C PRO A 56 -3.88 -2.53 -14.00
#